data_AF-R7Z1U7-F1
#
_entry.id   AF-R7Z1U7-F1
#
_cell.length_a   1.000
_cell.length_b   1.000
_cell.length_c   1.000
_cell.angle_alpha   90.00
_cell.angle_beta   90.00
_cell.angle_gamma   90.00
#
_symmetry.space_group_name_H-M   'P 1'
#
loop_
_entity.id
_entity.type
_entity.pdbx_description
1 polymer ?
#
loop_
_entity_poly.entity_id
_entity_poly.type
_entity_poly.pdbx_seq_one_letter_code
_entity_poly.pdbx_strand_id
1 'polypeptide(L)'
;MLVERLQSDDCAGNVTGAIEATIVPVGAAYELFAPNTNNTISFYENTLNLNTSTSAVILASFGGVTQYANNALHGFGRVSFTTREEEYLYTNYGSYVAEWAADFNTGTAVIDVFKLASGGRVDGAPIPALLPPGGS
;
A
#
# COMPACT_ATOMS: atom_id res chain seq x y z
N MET A 1 -0.46 15.04 -26.17
CA MET A 1 0.50 14.64 -25.12
C MET A 1 0.17 13.20 -24.78
N LEU A 2 1.04 12.25 -25.11
CA LEU A 2 0.79 10.83 -24.84
C LEU A 2 1.06 10.61 -23.35
N VAL A 3 0.10 10.05 -22.62
CA VAL A 3 0.32 9.61 -21.24
C VAL A 3 0.72 8.15 -21.33
N GLU A 4 1.93 7.83 -20.89
CA GLU A 4 2.43 6.45 -20.88
C GLU A 4 1.94 5.76 -19.62
N ARG A 5 1.34 4.57 -19.79
CA ARG A 5 0.93 3.69 -18.70
C ARG A 5 1.81 2.46 -18.73
N LEU A 6 2.46 2.17 -17.61
CA LEU A 6 3.18 0.91 -17.41
C LEU A 6 2.35 -0.02 -16.53
N GLN A 7 2.51 -1.32 -16.78
CA GLN A 7 2.00 -2.39 -15.95
C GLN A 7 3.16 -3.35 -15.68
N SER A 8 3.36 -3.72 -14.42
CA SER A 8 4.34 -4.72 -14.01
C SER A 8 3.67 -5.75 -13.11
N ASP A 9 3.91 -7.03 -13.40
CA ASP A 9 3.34 -8.13 -12.63
C ASP A 9 3.96 -8.19 -11.23
N ASP A 10 3.16 -8.59 -10.24
CA ASP A 10 3.64 -8.74 -8.88
C ASP A 10 4.58 -9.95 -8.76
N CYS A 11 5.72 -9.73 -8.10
CA CYS A 11 6.68 -10.77 -7.77
C CYS A 11 6.44 -11.33 -6.37
N ALA A 12 6.89 -12.57 -6.15
CA ALA A 12 6.90 -13.16 -4.81
C ALA A 12 7.86 -12.41 -3.88
N GLY A 13 7.57 -12.41 -2.59
CA GLY A 13 8.39 -11.74 -1.57
C GLY A 13 7.93 -12.08 -0.16
N ASN A 14 8.65 -11.55 0.83
CA ASN A 14 8.38 -11.77 2.25
C ASN A 14 7.99 -10.46 2.93
N VAL A 15 7.10 -10.54 3.92
CA VAL A 15 6.68 -9.44 4.79
C VAL A 15 7.00 -9.85 6.23
N THR A 16 7.68 -8.97 6.96
CA THR A 16 8.09 -9.19 8.34
C THR A 16 7.70 -8.01 9.23
N GLY A 17 7.59 -8.22 10.54
CA GLY A 17 7.33 -7.18 11.54
C GLY A 17 6.01 -7.40 12.29
N ALA A 18 5.10 -6.43 12.23
CA ALA A 18 3.78 -6.57 12.88
C ALA A 18 2.88 -7.61 12.18
N ILE A 19 3.19 -7.93 10.93
CA ILE A 19 2.55 -8.98 10.13
C ILE A 19 3.68 -9.83 9.55
N GLU A 20 3.61 -11.14 9.74
CA GLU A 20 4.51 -12.12 9.13
C GLU A 20 3.76 -12.85 8.01
N ALA A 21 4.15 -12.59 6.75
CA ALA A 21 3.42 -13.09 5.58
C ALA A 21 4.32 -13.26 4.35
N THR A 22 3.76 -13.89 3.33
CA THR A 22 4.34 -13.99 1.99
C THR A 22 3.48 -13.23 0.99
N ILE A 23 4.13 -12.59 0.00
CA ILE A 23 3.44 -11.96 -1.12
C ILE A 23 3.11 -13.05 -2.14
N VAL A 24 1.82 -13.20 -2.42
CA VAL A 24 1.34 -14.08 -3.48
C VAL A 24 1.53 -13.35 -4.82
N PRO A 25 2.24 -13.93 -5.81
CA PRO A 25 2.53 -13.29 -7.09
C PRO A 25 1.30 -13.29 -8.01
N VAL A 26 0.23 -12.62 -7.57
CA VAL A 26 -1.04 -12.50 -8.25
C VAL A 26 -1.47 -11.05 -8.15
N GLY A 27 -1.37 -10.34 -9.27
CA GLY A 27 -1.65 -8.92 -9.36
C GLY A 27 -0.66 -8.23 -10.28
N ALA A 28 -0.80 -6.91 -10.35
CA ALA A 28 0.11 -6.05 -11.09
C ALA A 28 0.07 -4.64 -10.52
N ALA A 29 1.23 -4.01 -10.46
CA ALA A 29 1.33 -2.58 -10.28
C ALA A 29 0.99 -1.86 -11.58
N TYR A 30 0.38 -0.69 -11.43
CA TYR A 30 0.12 0.23 -12.52
C TYR A 30 0.79 1.56 -12.24
N GLU A 31 1.43 2.09 -13.29
CA GLU A 31 2.05 3.40 -13.22
C GLU A 31 1.57 4.33 -14.32
N LEU A 32 1.40 5.60 -13.95
CA LEU A 32 1.07 6.67 -14.85
C LEU A 32 2.17 7.74 -14.81
N PHE A 33 2.91 7.88 -15.89
CA PHE A 33 4.00 8.87 -15.94
C PHE A 33 3.45 10.28 -16.07
N ALA A 34 3.89 11.16 -15.17
CA ALA A 34 3.64 12.57 -15.30
C ALA A 34 4.36 13.05 -16.56
N PRO A 35 3.72 13.84 -17.42
CA PRO A 35 4.31 14.22 -18.69
C PRO A 35 5.36 15.31 -18.44
N ASN A 36 6.58 14.87 -18.16
CA ASN A 36 7.78 15.67 -17.97
C ASN A 36 8.84 15.24 -19.01
N THR A 37 9.92 16.01 -19.16
CA THR A 37 10.89 15.79 -20.25
C THR A 37 11.61 14.44 -20.19
N ASN A 38 11.61 13.75 -19.04
CA ASN A 38 12.47 12.59 -18.79
C ASN A 38 11.73 11.39 -18.16
N ASN A 39 10.39 11.42 -18.07
CA ASN A 39 9.56 10.43 -17.36
C ASN A 39 10.09 10.04 -15.96
N THR A 40 10.64 11.01 -15.22
CA THR A 40 11.30 10.71 -13.93
C THR A 40 10.34 10.59 -12.75
N ILE A 41 9.04 10.77 -12.98
CA ILE A 41 8.02 10.76 -11.92
C ILE A 41 6.77 10.04 -12.45
N SER A 42 6.25 9.11 -11.67
CA SER A 42 4.99 8.41 -11.95
C SER A 42 4.07 8.41 -10.73
N PHE A 43 2.76 8.28 -10.99
CA PHE A 43 1.79 7.84 -10.00
C PHE A 43 1.77 6.32 -9.99
N TYR A 44 1.92 5.73 -8.81
CA TYR A 44 1.97 4.28 -8.58
C TYR A 44 0.73 3.82 -7.83
N GLU A 45 0.08 2.76 -8.30
CA GLU A 45 -1.01 2.07 -7.62
C GLU A 45 -0.80 0.55 -7.73
N ASN A 46 -0.97 -0.18 -6.62
CA ASN A 46 -0.86 -1.65 -6.60
C ASN A 46 -1.68 -2.24 -5.45
N THR A 47 -2.17 -3.48 -5.59
CA THR A 47 -2.77 -4.26 -4.50
C THR A 47 -2.06 -5.60 -4.38
N LEU A 48 -1.29 -5.77 -3.31
CA LEU A 48 -0.62 -7.02 -2.99
C LEU A 48 -1.53 -7.94 -2.18
N ASN A 49 -1.49 -9.23 -2.51
CA ASN A 49 -2.12 -10.30 -1.74
C ASN A 49 -1.09 -10.86 -0.75
N LEU A 50 -1.32 -10.66 0.54
CA LEU A 50 -0.46 -11.19 1.60
C LEU A 50 -1.10 -12.42 2.22
N ASN A 51 -0.34 -13.51 2.30
CA ASN A 51 -0.74 -14.75 2.94
C ASN A 51 0.11 -15.02 4.17
N THR A 52 -0.51 -15.04 5.35
CA THR A 52 0.20 -15.30 6.61
C THR A 52 0.49 -16.79 6.79
N SER A 53 1.34 -17.12 7.78
CA SER A 53 1.58 -18.51 8.18
C SER A 53 0.31 -19.25 8.68
N THR A 54 -0.69 -18.50 9.14
CA THR A 54 -2.00 -19.01 9.60
C THR A 54 -3.04 -19.09 8.48
N SER A 55 -2.65 -18.88 7.21
CA SER A 55 -3.55 -18.83 6.05
C SER A 55 -4.54 -17.66 6.05
N ALA A 56 -4.29 -16.63 6.85
CA ALA A 56 -5.04 -15.37 6.79
C ALA A 56 -4.69 -14.62 5.51
N VAL A 57 -5.71 -14.11 4.82
CA VAL A 57 -5.55 -13.30 3.60
C VAL A 57 -5.72 -11.83 3.95
N ILE A 58 -4.71 -11.03 3.59
CA ILE A 58 -4.71 -9.58 3.78
C ILE A 58 -4.40 -8.92 2.44
N LEU A 59 -5.26 -7.99 2.02
CA LEU A 59 -5.01 -7.15 0.85
C LEU A 59 -4.29 -5.88 1.30
N ALA A 60 -3.11 -5.60 0.74
CA ALA A 60 -2.38 -4.37 0.97
C ALA A 60 -2.45 -3.51 -0.30
N SER A 61 -3.24 -2.43 -0.27
CA SER A 61 -3.42 -1.52 -1.40
C SER A 61 -2.56 -0.28 -1.22
N PHE A 62 -1.64 -0.06 -2.15
CA PHE A 62 -0.67 1.01 -2.20
C PHE A 62 -1.09 2.07 -3.22
N GLY A 63 -0.83 3.33 -2.89
CA GLY A 63 -1.00 4.44 -3.83
C GLY A 63 -0.05 5.59 -3.49
N GLY A 64 0.64 6.15 -4.48
CA GLY A 64 1.52 7.30 -4.25
C GLY A 64 2.34 7.71 -5.46
N VAL A 65 3.52 8.28 -5.19
CA VAL A 65 4.40 8.83 -6.23
C VAL A 65 5.74 8.11 -6.18
N THR A 66 6.22 7.71 -7.36
CA THR A 66 7.55 7.14 -7.55
C THR A 66 8.41 8.12 -8.33
N GLN A 67 9.66 8.28 -7.92
CA GLN A 67 10.69 9.04 -8.63
C GLN A 67 11.81 8.11 -9.10
N TYR A 68 12.36 8.42 -10.26
CA TYR A 68 13.37 7.63 -10.94
C TYR A 68 14.66 8.43 -11.11
N ALA A 69 15.78 7.88 -10.67
CA ALA A 69 17.10 8.45 -10.86
C ALA A 69 18.19 7.38 -10.72
N ASN A 70 19.31 7.53 -11.44
CA ASN A 70 20.53 6.73 -11.23
C ASN A 70 20.32 5.21 -11.23
N ASN A 71 19.51 4.67 -12.15
CA ASN A 71 19.13 3.24 -12.21
C ASN A 71 18.47 2.70 -10.93
N ALA A 72 17.76 3.57 -10.21
CA ALA A 72 16.98 3.23 -9.05
C ALA A 72 15.64 3.96 -9.09
N LEU A 73 14.74 3.53 -8.21
CA LEU A 73 13.53 4.27 -7.88
C LEU A 73 13.42 4.48 -6.38
N HIS A 74 12.72 5.54 -6.02
CA HIS A 74 12.29 5.82 -4.66
C HIS A 74 10.90 6.43 -4.69
N GLY A 75 10.00 5.96 -3.84
CA GLY A 75 8.65 6.45 -3.78
C GLY A 75 8.08 6.44 -2.39
N PHE A 76 6.98 7.17 -2.26
CA PHE A 76 6.30 7.38 -1.00
C PHE A 76 4.80 7.54 -1.24
N GLY A 77 4.00 7.00 -0.32
CA GLY A 77 2.56 7.03 -0.47
C GLY A 77 1.79 6.48 0.71
N ARG A 78 0.51 6.23 0.45
CA ARG A 78 -0.40 5.58 1.39
C ARG A 78 -0.38 4.06 1.18
N VAL A 79 -0.71 3.35 2.24
CA VAL A 79 -1.14 1.96 2.16
C VAL A 79 -2.39 1.76 3.01
N SER A 80 -3.33 0.96 2.51
CA SER A 80 -4.51 0.52 3.26
C SER A 80 -4.57 -0.99 3.26
N PHE A 81 -4.90 -1.55 4.42
CA PHE A 81 -5.08 -3.00 4.58
C PHE A 81 -6.57 -3.35 4.56
N THR A 82 -6.90 -4.50 4.00
CA THR A 82 -8.25 -5.06 4.05
C THR A 82 -8.18 -6.55 4.32
N THR A 83 -8.84 -6.97 5.40
CA THR A 83 -8.94 -8.37 5.78
C THR A 83 -10.25 -8.63 6.51
N ARG A 84 -10.66 -9.90 6.56
CA ARG A 84 -11.77 -10.39 7.38
C ARG A 84 -11.31 -11.14 8.62
N GLU A 85 -10.00 -11.31 8.76
CA GLU A 85 -9.37 -12.16 9.77
C GLU A 85 -9.30 -11.41 11.09
N GLU A 86 -9.94 -11.98 12.12
CA GLU A 86 -10.20 -11.29 13.40
C GLU A 86 -8.92 -10.75 14.05
N GLU A 87 -7.84 -11.53 13.99
CA GLU A 87 -6.50 -11.15 14.50
C GLU A 87 -5.96 -9.87 13.85
N TYR A 88 -6.30 -9.61 12.58
CA TYR A 88 -5.77 -8.50 11.79
C TYR A 88 -6.81 -7.43 11.48
N LEU A 89 -8.04 -7.52 12.00
CA LEU A 89 -9.10 -6.53 11.75
C LEU A 89 -8.70 -5.10 12.15
N TYR A 90 -7.81 -4.95 13.14
CA TYR A 90 -7.30 -3.64 13.55
C TYR A 90 -6.61 -2.88 12.40
N THR A 91 -6.08 -3.61 11.40
CA THR A 91 -5.40 -3.01 10.24
C THR A 91 -6.37 -2.31 9.29
N ASN A 92 -7.63 -2.73 9.25
CA ASN A 92 -8.65 -2.11 8.40
C ASN A 92 -8.96 -0.66 8.80
N TYR A 93 -8.68 -0.30 10.06
CA TYR A 93 -9.02 1.00 10.64
C TYR A 93 -7.81 1.90 10.89
N GLY A 94 -6.60 1.40 10.64
CA GLY A 94 -5.38 2.18 10.82
C GLY A 94 -5.09 3.10 9.63
N SER A 95 -4.30 4.15 9.89
CA SER A 95 -3.70 4.99 8.86
C SER A 95 -2.24 4.60 8.67
N TYR A 96 -1.83 4.37 7.44
CA TYR A 96 -0.48 3.92 7.13
C TYR A 96 0.11 4.67 5.94
N VAL A 97 1.42 4.87 5.99
CA VAL A 97 2.23 5.34 4.88
C VAL A 97 3.25 4.28 4.52
N ALA A 98 3.68 4.27 3.27
CA ALA A 98 4.69 3.37 2.77
C ALA A 98 5.78 4.17 2.06
N GLU A 99 7.03 3.76 2.29
CA GLU A 99 8.20 4.16 1.53
C GLU A 99 8.66 2.94 0.74
N TRP A 100 8.99 3.11 -0.53
CA TRP A 100 9.51 2.02 -1.36
C TRP A 100 10.73 2.46 -2.15
N ALA A 101 11.70 1.56 -2.26
CA ALA A 101 12.91 1.77 -3.03
C ALA A 101 13.24 0.52 -3.84
N ALA A 102 13.81 0.69 -5.03
CA ALA A 102 14.36 -0.43 -5.79
C ALA A 102 15.65 -0.03 -6.52
N ASP A 103 16.55 -1.00 -6.68
CA ASP A 103 17.78 -0.87 -7.47
C ASP A 103 17.70 -1.78 -8.69
N PHE A 104 17.70 -1.19 -9.89
CA PHE A 104 17.55 -1.93 -11.14
C PHE A 104 18.77 -2.79 -11.48
N ASN A 105 19.94 -2.51 -10.90
CA ASN A 105 21.13 -3.35 -11.09
C ASN A 105 21.00 -4.67 -10.33
N THR A 106 20.26 -4.67 -9.21
CA THR A 106 20.06 -5.88 -8.38
C THR A 106 18.72 -6.55 -8.62
N GLY A 107 17.74 -5.82 -9.16
CA GLY A 107 16.35 -6.27 -9.28
C GLY A 107 15.63 -6.36 -7.93
N THR A 108 16.19 -5.78 -6.86
CA THR A 108 15.62 -5.84 -5.51
C THR A 108 14.77 -4.61 -5.26
N ALA A 109 13.57 -4.82 -4.72
CA ALA A 109 12.70 -3.77 -4.20
C ALA A 109 12.41 -4.03 -2.71
N VAL A 110 12.33 -2.97 -1.93
CA VAL A 110 11.97 -3.00 -0.50
C VAL A 110 10.86 -1.98 -0.27
N ILE A 111 9.89 -2.35 0.56
CA ILE A 111 8.80 -1.49 0.98
C ILE A 111 8.76 -1.49 2.51
N ASP A 112 8.90 -0.31 3.09
CA ASP A 112 8.73 -0.08 4.53
C ASP A 112 7.38 0.57 4.79
N VAL A 113 6.61 -0.01 5.73
CA VAL A 113 5.27 0.48 6.08
C VAL A 113 5.25 1.00 7.51
N PHE A 114 4.72 2.20 7.67
CA PHE A 114 4.64 2.89 8.96
C PHE A 114 3.19 3.18 9.33
N LYS A 115 2.82 2.83 10.56
CA LYS A 115 1.53 3.22 11.14
C LYS A 115 1.62 4.67 11.63
N LEU A 116 0.70 5.50 11.16
CA LEU A 116 0.53 6.85 11.70
C LEU A 116 -0.22 6.79 13.02
N ALA A 117 0.35 7.39 14.06
CA ALA A 117 -0.37 7.60 15.31
C ALA A 117 -1.47 8.65 15.08
N SER A 118 -2.70 8.32 15.45
CA SER A 118 -3.84 9.23 15.37
C SER A 118 -4.57 9.26 16.71
N GLY A 119 -5.11 10.43 17.08
CA GLY A 119 -6.07 10.56 18.18
C GLY A 119 -7.51 10.18 17.80
N GLY A 120 -7.73 9.78 16.54
CA GLY A 120 -9.00 9.28 16.05
C GLY A 120 -9.31 7.88 16.55
N ARG A 121 -10.57 7.47 16.37
CA ARG A 121 -11.07 6.16 16.79
C ARG A 121 -10.54 5.05 15.86
N VAL A 122 -9.95 4.00 16.42
CA VAL A 122 -9.30 2.88 15.70
C VAL A 122 -9.85 1.52 16.16
N ASP A 123 -11.14 1.47 16.52
CA ASP A 123 -11.78 0.28 17.10
C ASP A 123 -12.84 -0.35 16.17
N GLY A 124 -13.09 0.25 15.01
CA GLY A 124 -14.10 -0.21 14.05
C GLY A 124 -15.55 -0.17 14.54
N ALA A 125 -15.80 0.36 15.73
CA ALA A 125 -17.14 0.35 16.31
C ALA A 125 -18.02 1.45 15.68
N PRO A 126 -19.35 1.24 15.61
CA PRO A 126 -20.27 2.20 14.98
C PRO A 126 -20.06 3.60 15.55
N ILE A 127 -19.95 4.60 14.67
CA ILE A 127 -19.99 6.02 15.08
C ILE A 127 -21.47 6.33 15.33
N PRO A 128 -21.89 6.63 16.58
CA PRO A 128 -23.25 7.05 16.84
C PRO A 128 -23.53 8.29 16.01
N ALA A 129 -24.60 8.28 15.21
CA ALA A 129 -25.04 9.49 14.56
C ALA A 129 -25.33 10.53 15.65
N LEU A 130 -24.88 11.78 15.44
CA LEU A 130 -25.40 12.88 16.24
C LEU A 130 -26.92 12.87 16.04
N LEU A 131 -27.66 12.63 17.11
CA LEU A 131 -29.11 12.79 17.08
C LEU A 131 -29.38 14.24 16.63
N PRO A 132 -30.33 14.49 15.73
CA PRO A 132 -30.73 15.86 15.40
C PRO A 132 -31.10 16.59 16.70
N PRO A 133 -30.91 17.92 16.80
CA PRO A 133 -31.29 18.66 17.99
C PRO A 133 -32.75 18.33 18.39
N GLY A 134 -32.93 17.64 19.51
CA GLY A 134 -34.24 17.19 20.01
C GLY A 134 -34.69 15.76 19.68
N GLY A 135 -33.86 14.93 19.03
CA GLY A 135 -34.18 13.51 18.83
C GLY A 135 -33.73 12.67 20.03
N SER A 136 -34.68 12.03 20.71
CA SER A 136 -34.46 10.92 21.65
C SER A 136 -34.68 9.58 20.94
#